data_AF-A0A2N4SPY5-F1
#
_entry.id   AF-A0A2N4SPY5-F1
#
_cell.length_a   1.000
_cell.length_b   1.000
_cell.length_c   1.000
_cell.angle_alpha   90.00
_cell.angle_beta   90.00
_cell.angle_gamma   90.00
#
_symmetry.space_group_name_H-M   'P 1'
#
loop_
_entity.id
_entity.type
_entity.pdbx_description
1 polymer ?
#
loop_
_entity_poly.entity_id
_entity_poly.type
_entity_poly.pdbx_seq_one_letter_code
_entity_poly.pdbx_strand_id
1 'polypeptide(L)' 'MPRFVVQSKVTGRFLCPSPTDGTPEWVRELREAGGGVVTDFETALELVHEWSEMDEPVVVVDLDRLGTANDYTEGTR' A
#
# COMPACT_ATOMS: atom_id res chain seq x y z
N MET A 1 14.15 1.47 7.05
CA MET A 1 13.46 2.05 5.87
C MET A 1 11.99 1.88 6.12
N PRO A 2 11.18 2.93 5.93
CA PRO A 2 9.75 2.85 6.17
C PRO A 2 9.10 1.81 5.25
N ARG A 3 7.99 1.22 5.67
CA ARG A 3 7.31 0.14 4.93
C ARG A 3 5.86 0.51 4.67
N PHE A 4 5.55 0.85 3.42
CA PHE A 4 4.20 1.22 3.01
C PHE A 4 3.55 0.16 2.12
N VAL A 5 2.23 0.03 2.21
CA VAL A 5 1.42 -0.73 1.25
C VAL A 5 0.23 0.11 0.81
N VAL A 6 -0.18 -0.01 -0.44
CA VAL A 6 -1.42 0.60 -0.95
C VAL A 6 -2.51 -0.46 -0.94
N GLN A 7 -3.65 -0.18 -0.31
CA GLN A 7 -4.76 -1.13 -0.18
C GLN A 7 -6.08 -0.53 -0.65
N SER A 8 -6.85 -1.32 -1.41
CA SER A 8 -8.24 -1.03 -1.75
C SER A 8 -9.12 -1.16 -0.51
N LYS A 9 -9.89 -0.11 -0.18
CA LYS A 9 -10.87 -0.14 0.93
C LYS A 9 -12.12 -0.94 0.59
N VAL A 10 -12.36 -1.24 -0.69
CA VAL A 10 -13.54 -2.00 -1.14
C VAL A 10 -13.22 -3.49 -1.18
N THR A 11 -12.10 -3.85 -1.82
CA THR A 11 -11.79 -5.24 -2.14
C THR A 11 -10.77 -5.86 -1.19
N GLY A 12 -10.03 -5.03 -0.43
CA GLY A 12 -8.92 -5.47 0.41
C GLY A 12 -7.65 -5.87 -0.37
N ARG A 13 -7.68 -5.81 -1.71
CA ARG A 13 -6.52 -6.05 -2.56
C ARG A 13 -5.44 -5.00 -2.33
N PHE A 14 -4.21 -5.35 -2.66
CA PHE A 14 -3.04 -4.49 -2.55
C PHE A 14 -2.56 -4.09 -3.93
N LEU A 15 -2.19 -2.82 -4.10
CA LEU A 15 -1.55 -2.29 -5.29
C LEU A 15 -0.05 -2.15 -5.01
N CYS A 16 0.76 -2.92 -5.71
CA CYS A 16 2.20 -2.96 -5.47
C CYS A 16 2.98 -3.28 -6.75
N PRO A 17 4.28 -2.93 -6.80
CA PRO A 17 5.13 -3.31 -7.92
C PRO A 17 5.30 -4.84 -7.99
N SER A 18 5.11 -5.41 -9.17
CA SER A 18 5.38 -6.81 -9.45
C SER A 18 6.85 -7.14 -9.16
N PRO A 19 7.16 -8.27 -8.49
CA PRO A 19 8.53 -8.69 -8.23
C PRO A 19 9.26 -9.16 -9.50
N THR A 20 8.52 -9.38 -10.60
CA THR A 20 9.09 -9.92 -11.85
C THR A 20 9.63 -8.82 -12.76
N ASP A 21 8.88 -7.73 -12.90
CA ASP A 21 9.14 -6.66 -13.87
C ASP A 21 8.97 -5.25 -13.30
N GLY A 22 8.52 -5.11 -12.05
CA GLY A 22 8.29 -3.83 -11.40
C GLY A 22 6.99 -3.12 -11.83
N THR A 23 6.21 -3.69 -12.75
CA THR A 23 4.95 -3.11 -13.19
C THR A 23 3.94 -3.14 -12.03
N PRO A 24 3.23 -2.04 -11.74
CA PRO A 24 2.20 -2.05 -10.70
C PRO A 24 1.05 -3.01 -11.01
N GLU A 25 0.69 -3.83 -10.03
CA GLU A 25 -0.38 -4.81 -10.14
C GLU A 25 -1.22 -4.93 -8.87
N TRP A 26 -2.47 -5.35 -9.04
CA TRP A 26 -3.39 -5.63 -7.95
C TRP A 26 -3.30 -7.10 -7.53
N VAL A 27 -2.84 -7.35 -6.31
CA VAL A 27 -2.73 -8.70 -5.73
C VAL A 27 -3.64 -8.88 -4.53
N ARG A 28 -4.02 -10.12 -4.24
CA ARG A 28 -4.79 -10.45 -3.03
C ARG A 28 -3.87 -10.70 -1.83
N GLU A 29 -2.70 -11.28 -2.08
CA GLU A 29 -1.75 -11.67 -1.04
C GLU A 29 -0.41 -10.99 -1.27
N LEU A 30 0.07 -10.21 -0.29
CA LEU A 30 1.38 -9.54 -0.36
C LEU A 30 2.55 -10.53 -0.51
N ARG A 31 2.38 -11.79 -0.08
CA ARG A 31 3.39 -12.84 -0.26
C ARG A 31 3.69 -13.07 -1.74
N GLU A 32 2.69 -12.97 -2.60
CA GLU A 32 2.83 -13.17 -4.05
C GLU A 32 3.59 -12.03 -4.72
N ALA A 33 3.51 -10.81 -4.15
CA ALA A 33 4.22 -9.63 -4.62
C ALA A 33 5.59 -9.41 -3.92
N GLY A 34 6.23 -10.47 -3.44
CA GLY A 34 7.54 -10.35 -2.76
C GLY A 34 7.51 -9.51 -1.48
N GLY A 35 6.34 -9.39 -0.85
CA GLY A 35 6.08 -8.52 0.30
C GLY A 35 5.29 -7.25 -0.06
N GLY A 36 5.28 -6.83 -1.32
CA GLY A 36 4.48 -5.71 -1.84
C GLY A 36 4.73 -4.37 -1.16
N VAL A 37 5.88 -4.23 -0.47
CA VAL A 37 6.21 -3.06 0.34
C VAL A 37 6.91 -2.02 -0.51
N VAL A 38 6.39 -0.80 -0.46
CA VAL A 38 7.06 0.39 -0.99
C VAL A 38 7.84 1.05 0.14
N THR A 39 9.10 1.39 -0.12
CA THR A 39 10.00 1.92 0.91
C THR A 39 10.05 3.44 1.00
N ASP A 40 9.23 4.10 0.18
CA ASP A 40 9.14 5.53 0.03
C ASP A 40 7.66 5.95 -0.09
N PHE A 41 7.28 7.03 0.58
CA PHE A 41 5.88 7.45 0.65
C PHE A 41 5.41 8.11 -0.65
N GLU A 42 6.29 8.85 -1.34
CA GLU A 42 5.95 9.51 -2.60
C GLU A 42 5.65 8.46 -3.68
N THR A 43 6.46 7.41 -3.74
CA THR A 43 6.23 6.26 -4.62
C THR A 43 4.87 5.59 -4.33
N ALA A 44 4.47 5.48 -3.06
CA ALA A 44 3.16 4.94 -2.70
C ALA A 44 2.00 5.86 -3.15
N LEU A 45 2.19 7.17 -3.11
CA LEU A 45 1.23 8.14 -3.65
C LEU A 45 1.16 8.09 -5.18
N GLU A 46 2.28 7.91 -5.87
CA GLU A 46 2.30 7.73 -7.33
C GLU A 46 1.51 6.50 -7.75
N LEU A 47 1.65 5.38 -7.03
CA LEU A 47 0.82 4.18 -7.27
C LEU A 47 -0.67 4.49 -7.10
N VAL A 48 -1.04 5.23 -6.05
CA VAL A 48 -2.43 5.65 -5.85
C VAL A 48 -2.91 6.51 -7.01
N HIS A 49 -2.15 7.53 -7.42
CA HIS A 49 -2.61 8.49 -8.42
C HIS A 49 -2.64 7.94 -9.85
N GLU A 50 -1.64 7.15 -10.23
CA GLU A 50 -1.45 6.74 -11.62
C GLU A 50 -2.06 5.35 -11.91
N TRP A 51 -2.27 4.51 -10.89
CA TRP A 51 -2.62 3.09 -11.09
C TRP A 51 -3.88 2.64 -10.35
N SER A 52 -4.50 3.48 -9.52
CA SER A 52 -5.84 3.18 -8.99
C SER A 52 -6.93 3.55 -9.98
N GLU A 53 -8.02 2.77 -9.98
CA GLU A 53 -9.18 3.10 -10.82
C GLU A 53 -9.86 4.38 -10.31
N MET A 54 -10.40 5.19 -11.22
CA MET A 54 -11.23 6.33 -10.84
C MET A 54 -12.38 5.86 -9.95
N ASP A 55 -12.57 6.54 -8.82
CA ASP A 55 -13.55 6.20 -7.77
C ASP A 55 -13.26 4.93 -6.95
N GLU A 56 -12.10 4.27 -7.09
CA GLU A 56 -11.70 3.22 -6.15
C GLU A 56 -11.10 3.85 -4.88
N PRO A 57 -11.76 3.75 -3.70
CA PRO A 57 -11.19 4.30 -2.48
C PRO A 57 -10.00 3.44 -2.03
N VAL A 58 -8.82 4.03 -2.08
CA VAL A 58 -7.55 3.40 -1.67
C VAL A 58 -6.97 4.07 -0.42
N VAL A 59 -6.05 3.38 0.26
CA VAL A 59 -5.31 3.91 1.40
C VAL A 59 -3.86 3.46 1.37
N VAL A 60 -2.95 4.37 1.72
CA VAL A 60 -1.56 4.04 2.02
C VAL A 60 -1.46 3.69 3.51
N VAL A 61 -0.96 2.50 3.81
CA VAL A 61 -0.79 1.99 5.18
C VAL A 61 0.70 1.93 5.50
N ASP A 62 1.09 2.61 6.57
CA ASP A 62 2.43 2.51 7.16
C ASP A 62 2.51 1.32 8.12
N LEU A 63 3.22 0.26 7.70
CA LEU A 63 3.42 -0.97 8.46
C LEU A 63 4.43 -0.83 9.61
N ASP A 64 5.19 0.26 9.66
CA ASP A 64 6.06 0.57 10.80
C ASP A 64 5.34 1.32 11.91
N ARG A 65 4.10 1.74 11.65
CA ARG A 65 3.21 2.33 12.65
C ARG A 65 2.13 1.37 13.08
N LEU A 66 1.41 0.76 12.14
CA LEU A 66 0.26 -0.09 12.44
C LEU A 66 0.61 -1.26 13.35
N GLY A 67 -0.06 -1.38 14.50
CA GLY A 67 0.16 -2.42 15.49
C GLY A 67 1.49 -2.31 16.26
N THR A 68 2.21 -1.20 16.15
CA THR A 68 3.50 -0.97 16.82
C THR A 68 3.38 -0.03 18.02
N ALA A 69 4.48 0.20 18.74
CA ALA A 69 4.51 1.21 19.80
C ALA A 69 4.24 2.65 19.29
N ASN A 70 4.33 2.89 17.97
CA ASN A 70 4.07 4.17 17.30
C ASN A 70 2.76 4.18 16.49
N ASP A 71 1.84 3.28 16.82
CA ASP A 71 0.55 3.16 16.13
C ASP A 71 -0.26 4.46 16.18
N TYR A 72 -1.19 4.58 15.25
CA TYR A 72 -2.12 5.68 15.19
C TYR A 72 -2.97 5.67 16.46
N THR A 73 -2.80 6.67 17.31
CA THR A 73 -3.73 6.91 18.42
C THR A 73 -5.10 7.20 17.84
N GLU A 74 -6.15 6.48 18.28
CA GLU A 74 -7.52 6.76 17.90
C GLU A 74 -7.82 8.25 18.14
N GLY A 75 -7.90 9.07 17.08
CA GLY A 75 -8.22 10.49 17.22
C GLY A 75 -7.62 11.46 16.21
N THR A 76 -6.57 11.10 15.47
CA THR A 76 -6.07 11.99 14.40
C THR A 76 -6.77 11.64 13.08
N ARG A 77 -8.02 12.10 12.95
CA ARG A 77 -8.78 12.12 11.69
C ARG A 77 -8.54 13.42 10.94
#